data_AF-A0A1M4X9T9-F1
#
_entry.id   AF-A0A1M4X9T9-F1
#
_cell.length_a   1.000
_cell.length_b   1.000
_cell.length_c   1.000
_cell.angle_alpha   90.00
_cell.angle_beta   90.00
_cell.angle_gamma   90.00
#
_symmetry.space_group_name_H-M   'P 1'
#
loop_
_entity.id
_entity.type
_entity.pdbx_description
1 polymer ?
#
loop_
_entity_poly.entity_id
_entity_poly.type
_entity_poly.pdbx_seq_one_letter_code
_entity_poly.pdbx_strand_id
1 'polypeptide(L)'
;MNSTEIAVLVLFSIFGFFNMLIGNIIKKKKYVEIISGYDPKYDDKDYIANLFGTNMFILGCIEIFTSIIYTAIILLSEDKNMPIYFTIANLLMLFFICFKMYYNMSKDRKRRRKNV
;
A
#
# COMPACT_ATOMS: atom_id res chain seq x y z
N MET A 1 23.71 13.79 -5.57
CA MET A 1 22.24 13.70 -5.51
C MET A 1 21.67 14.98 -6.10
N ASN A 2 20.93 14.87 -7.20
CA ASN A 2 20.33 16.04 -7.86
C ASN A 2 19.02 16.43 -7.15
N SER A 3 18.63 17.71 -7.21
CA SER A 3 17.43 18.23 -6.52
C SER A 3 16.16 17.43 -6.81
N THR A 4 16.02 16.89 -8.02
CA THR A 4 14.93 16.01 -8.44
C THR A 4 14.88 14.69 -7.65
N GLU A 5 16.03 14.05 -7.41
CA GLU A 5 16.11 12.79 -6.67
C GLU A 5 15.71 13.00 -5.20
N ILE A 6 16.15 14.12 -4.62
CA ILE A 6 15.77 14.52 -3.26
C ILE A 6 14.27 14.74 -3.17
N ALA A 7 13.69 15.45 -4.14
CA ALA A 7 12.25 15.73 -4.17
C ALA A 7 11.42 14.44 -4.27
N VAL A 8 11.84 13.48 -5.10
CA VAL A 8 11.17 12.18 -5.24
C VAL A 8 11.22 11.39 -3.93
N LEU A 9 12.37 11.35 -3.25
CA LEU A 9 12.52 10.67 -1.96
C LEU A 9 11.65 11.27 -0.86
N VAL A 10 11.61 12.61 -0.80
CA VAL A 10 10.78 13.34 0.16
C VAL A 10 9.30 13.06 -0.10
N LEU A 11 8.87 13.12 -1.37
CA LEU A 11 7.50 12.79 -1.74
C LEU A 11 7.14 11.35 -1.36
N PHE A 12 7.99 10.37 -1.70
CA PHE A 12 7.77 8.97 -1.35
C PHE A 12 7.65 8.76 0.17
N SER A 13 8.50 9.42 0.96
CA SER A 13 8.46 9.33 2.43
C SER A 13 7.18 9.94 3.00
N ILE A 14 6.74 11.07 2.45
CA ILE A 14 5.48 11.73 2.82
C ILE A 14 4.29 10.82 2.47
N PHE A 15 4.25 10.25 1.26
CA PHE A 15 3.20 9.31 0.85
C PHE A 15 3.18 8.07 1.74
N GLY A 16 4.34 7.51 2.07
CA GLY A 16 4.48 6.40 3.02
C GLY A 16 3.86 6.70 4.38
N PHE A 17 4.16 7.88 4.92
CA PHE A 17 3.58 8.32 6.19
C PHE A 17 2.06 8.52 6.10
N PHE A 18 1.55 9.11 5.02
CA PHE A 18 0.11 9.24 4.79
C PHE A 18 -0.59 7.89 4.69
N ASN A 19 0.00 6.92 3.97
CA ASN A 19 -0.53 5.57 3.84
C ASN A 19 -0.59 4.85 5.19
N MET A 20 0.45 5.01 6.02
CA MET A 20 0.43 4.50 7.40
C MET A 20 -0.69 5.13 8.23
N LEU A 21 -0.83 6.45 8.19
CA LEU A 21 -1.89 7.17 8.92
C LEU A 21 -3.28 6.72 8.48
N ILE A 22 -3.54 6.72 7.18
CA ILE A 22 -4.84 6.31 6.60
C ILE A 22 -5.13 4.86 6.97
N GLY A 23 -4.17 3.94 6.82
CA GLY A 23 -4.34 2.54 7.18
C GLY A 23 -4.72 2.36 8.65
N ASN A 24 -4.07 3.10 9.54
CA ASN A 24 -4.34 3.04 10.97
C ASN A 24 -5.71 3.65 11.33
N ILE A 25 -6.10 4.75 10.68
CA ILE A 25 -7.42 5.38 10.84
C ILE A 25 -8.53 4.43 10.37
N ILE A 26 -8.41 3.85 9.18
CA ILE A 26 -9.39 2.88 8.64
C ILE A 26 -9.54 1.71 9.59
N LYS A 27 -8.43 1.15 10.10
CA LYS A 27 -8.44 0.04 11.03
C LYS A 27 -9.15 0.38 12.36
N LYS A 28 -8.85 1.54 12.95
CA LYS A 28 -9.40 1.93 14.27
C LYS A 28 -10.82 2.46 14.22
N LYS A 29 -11.14 3.29 13.22
CA LYS A 29 -12.45 3.96 13.09
C LYS A 29 -13.42 3.19 12.20
N LYS A 30 -12.95 2.13 11.52
CA LYS A 30 -13.74 1.28 10.63
C LYS A 30 -14.40 2.07 9.49
N TYR A 31 -13.72 3.08 8.95
CA TYR A 31 -14.21 3.86 7.81
C TYR A 31 -14.10 3.08 6.50
N VAL A 32 -14.74 1.92 6.40
CA VAL A 32 -14.71 1.05 5.22
C VAL A 32 -15.58 1.57 4.08
N GLU A 33 -16.51 2.48 4.36
CA GLU A 33 -17.41 3.07 3.35
C GLU A 33 -16.65 3.89 2.30
N ILE A 34 -15.44 4.38 2.64
CA ILE A 34 -14.58 5.10 1.69
C ILE A 34 -13.83 4.16 0.73
N ILE A 35 -13.86 2.85 1.00
CA ILE A 35 -13.12 1.85 0.21
C ILE A 35 -13.95 1.51 -1.02
N SER A 36 -13.38 1.80 -2.20
CA SER A 36 -14.01 1.45 -3.47
C SER A 36 -14.36 -0.04 -3.52
N GLY A 37 -15.61 -0.30 -3.88
CA GLY A 37 -16.14 -1.66 -4.01
C GLY A 37 -16.67 -2.27 -2.73
N TYR A 38 -16.59 -1.64 -1.55
CA TYR A 38 -17.25 -2.11 -0.32
C TYR A 38 -18.76 -2.20 -0.49
N ASP A 39 -19.36 -3.31 -0.06
CA ASP A 39 -20.81 -3.53 -0.09
C ASP A 39 -21.32 -3.91 1.32
N PRO A 40 -22.07 -3.03 2.01
CA PRO A 40 -22.53 -3.29 3.37
C PRO A 40 -23.49 -4.48 3.49
N LYS A 41 -24.09 -4.94 2.37
CA LYS A 41 -24.97 -6.11 2.37
C LYS A 41 -24.20 -7.43 2.47
N TYR A 42 -22.96 -7.48 1.95
CA TYR A 42 -22.19 -8.72 1.82
C TYR A 42 -20.86 -8.70 2.58
N ASP A 43 -20.31 -7.53 2.86
CA ASP A 43 -19.00 -7.37 3.47
C ASP A 43 -19.10 -7.11 4.98
N ASP A 44 -18.23 -7.79 5.72
CA ASP A 44 -18.07 -7.55 7.15
C ASP A 44 -17.17 -6.34 7.36
N LYS A 45 -17.73 -5.32 8.03
CA LYS A 45 -17.06 -4.04 8.29
C LYS A 45 -15.75 -4.20 9.06
N ASP A 46 -15.69 -5.12 10.03
CA ASP A 46 -14.53 -5.32 10.89
C ASP A 46 -13.42 -6.07 10.15
N TYR A 47 -13.81 -7.09 9.38
CA TYR A 47 -12.89 -7.82 8.52
C TYR A 47 -12.27 -6.92 7.45
N ILE A 48 -13.09 -6.15 6.73
CA ILE A 48 -12.59 -5.24 5.67
C ILE A 48 -11.73 -4.11 6.27
N ALA A 49 -12.12 -3.53 7.40
CA ALA A 49 -11.33 -2.51 8.07
C ALA A 49 -9.95 -3.03 8.45
N ASN A 50 -9.88 -4.25 9.01
CA ASN A 50 -8.62 -4.88 9.37
C ASN A 50 -7.78 -5.22 8.14
N LEU A 51 -8.39 -5.81 7.11
CA LEU A 51 -7.69 -6.19 5.89
C LEU A 51 -7.10 -4.97 5.17
N PHE A 52 -7.95 -3.97 4.88
CA PHE A 52 -7.52 -2.80 4.14
C PHE A 52 -6.58 -1.91 4.97
N GLY A 53 -6.92 -1.68 6.23
CA GLY A 53 -6.11 -0.86 7.13
C GLY A 53 -4.72 -1.44 7.38
N THR A 54 -4.62 -2.77 7.57
CA THR A 54 -3.33 -3.44 7.74
C THR A 54 -2.51 -3.39 6.45
N ASN A 55 -3.12 -3.59 5.28
CA ASN A 55 -2.39 -3.54 4.02
C ASN A 55 -1.91 -2.12 3.68
N MET A 56 -2.72 -1.08 3.90
CA MET A 56 -2.30 0.32 3.73
C MET A 56 -1.16 0.69 4.70
N PHE A 57 -1.24 0.20 5.94
CA PHE A 57 -0.16 0.42 6.92
C PHE A 57 1.15 -0.24 6.48
N ILE A 58 1.09 -1.52 6.07
CA ILE A 58 2.25 -2.26 5.56
C ILE A 58 2.82 -1.56 4.32
N LEU A 59 1.96 -1.09 3.42
CA LEU A 59 2.38 -0.37 2.22
C LEU A 59 3.18 0.89 2.58
N GLY A 60 2.68 1.70 3.51
CA GLY A 60 3.40 2.89 3.94
C GLY A 60 4.73 2.57 4.61
N CYS A 61 4.83 1.48 5.39
CA CYS A 61 6.11 0.99 5.91
C CYS A 61 7.09 0.62 4.79
N ILE A 62 6.61 -0.06 3.74
CA ILE A 62 7.42 -0.46 2.58
C ILE A 62 7.92 0.78 1.82
N GLU A 63 7.10 1.81 1.65
CA GLU A 63 7.47 3.06 0.97
C GLU A 63 8.57 3.82 1.73
N ILE A 64 8.46 3.88 3.07
CA ILE A 64 9.51 4.48 3.91
C ILE A 64 10.79 3.64 3.85
N PHE A 65 10.69 2.32 3.99
CA PHE A 65 11.85 1.43 3.95
C PHE A 65 12.55 1.48 2.59
N THR A 66 11.77 1.55 1.52
CA THR A 66 12.21 1.77 0.14
C THR A 66 12.99 3.08 0.02
N SER A 67 12.49 4.17 0.60
CA SER A 67 13.16 5.47 0.58
C SER A 67 14.52 5.43 1.28
N ILE A 68 14.62 4.68 2.39
CA ILE A 68 15.88 4.46 3.12
C ILE A 68 16.86 3.65 2.26
N ILE A 69 16.43 2.52 1.69
CA ILE A 69 17.26 1.67 0.82
C ILE A 69 17.74 2.48 -0.38
N TYR A 70 16.85 3.23 -1.02
CA TYR A 70 17.17 4.04 -2.19
C TYR A 70 18.23 5.11 -1.86
N THR A 71 18.11 5.76 -0.70
CA THR A 71 19.11 6.73 -0.22
C THR A 71 20.48 6.04 -0.03
N ALA A 72 20.50 4.85 0.57
CA ALA A 72 21.73 4.08 0.73
C ALA A 72 22.34 3.67 -0.63
N ILE A 73 21.52 3.25 -1.60
CA ILE A 73 21.99 2.89 -2.94
C ILE A 73 22.58 4.11 -3.67
N ILE A 74 21.92 5.27 -3.64
CA ILE A 74 22.46 6.49 -4.26
C ILE A 74 23.80 6.90 -3.65
N LEU A 75 23.96 6.75 -2.33
CA LEU A 75 25.19 7.11 -1.63
C LEU A 75 26.34 6.13 -1.91
N LEU A 76 26.03 4.87 -2.25
CA LEU A 76 27.01 3.79 -2.36
C LEU A 76 27.25 3.30 -3.79
N SER A 77 26.37 3.60 -4.74
CA SER A 77 26.40 3.06 -6.10
C SER A 77 26.76 4.14 -7.13
N GLU A 78 27.63 3.77 -8.07
CA GLU A 78 27.97 4.60 -9.23
C GLU A 78 26.89 4.55 -10.34
N ASP A 79 26.01 3.54 -10.32
CA ASP A 79 24.98 3.35 -11.35
C ASP A 79 23.74 4.19 -11.07
N LYS A 80 23.52 5.20 -11.91
CA LYS A 80 22.38 6.13 -11.84
C LYS A 80 21.03 5.49 -12.21
N ASN A 81 21.02 4.31 -12.82
CA ASN A 81 19.79 3.64 -13.26
C ASN A 81 19.18 2.70 -12.20
N MET A 82 19.98 2.26 -11.21
CA MET A 82 19.52 1.44 -10.07
C MET A 82 18.23 1.97 -9.42
N PRO A 83 18.11 3.28 -9.15
CA PRO A 83 16.87 3.95 -8.79
C PRO A 83 15.60 3.51 -9.54
N ILE A 84 15.65 3.47 -10.87
CA ILE A 84 14.48 3.25 -11.73
C ILE A 84 14.01 1.80 -11.59
N TYR A 85 14.93 0.84 -11.58
CA TYR A 85 14.61 -0.57 -11.39
C TYR A 85 13.92 -0.82 -10.05
N PHE A 86 14.38 -0.13 -8.99
CA PHE A 86 13.80 -0.25 -7.66
C PHE A 86 12.38 0.35 -7.58
N THR A 87 12.12 1.47 -8.26
CA THR A 87 10.78 2.05 -8.38
C THR A 87 9.82 1.11 -9.13
N ILE A 88 10.28 0.53 -10.25
CA ILE A 88 9.48 -0.44 -11.03
C ILE A 88 9.14 -1.67 -10.18
N ALA A 89 10.10 -2.21 -9.43
CA ALA A 89 9.88 -3.35 -8.54
C ALA A 89 8.84 -3.05 -7.46
N ASN A 90 8.88 -1.85 -6.87
CA ASN A 90 7.88 -1.41 -5.89
C ASN A 90 6.48 -1.27 -6.50
N LEU A 91 6.35 -0.67 -7.69
CA LEU A 91 5.06 -0.57 -8.38
C LEU A 91 4.46 -1.94 -8.69
N LEU A 92 5.28 -2.89 -9.13
CA LEU A 92 4.85 -4.27 -9.38
C LEU A 92 4.38 -4.95 -8.09
N MET A 93 5.14 -4.82 -7.00
CA MET A 93 4.76 -5.37 -5.70
C MET A 93 3.43 -4.78 -5.21
N LEU A 94 3.24 -3.47 -5.35
CA LEU A 94 2.02 -2.76 -4.98
C LEU A 94 0.82 -3.27 -5.79
N PHE A 95 0.99 -3.44 -7.10
CA PHE A 95 -0.01 -4.04 -7.98
C PHE A 95 -0.40 -5.46 -7.53
N PHE A 96 0.58 -6.32 -7.20
CA PHE A 96 0.31 -7.68 -6.71
C PHE A 96 -0.45 -7.69 -5.37
N ILE A 97 -0.12 -6.79 -4.44
CA ILE A 97 -0.81 -6.66 -3.15
C ILE A 97 -2.28 -6.26 -3.39
N CYS A 98 -2.52 -5.22 -4.18
CA CYS A 98 -3.87 -4.77 -4.51
C CYS A 98 -4.68 -5.85 -5.22
N PHE A 99 -4.08 -6.55 -6.20
CA PHE A 99 -4.74 -7.64 -6.91
C PHE A 99 -5.11 -8.80 -5.98
N LYS A 100 -4.19 -9.21 -5.10
CA LYS A 100 -4.43 -10.27 -4.10
C LYS A 100 -5.55 -9.88 -3.13
N MET A 101 -5.57 -8.64 -2.67
CA MET A 101 -6.65 -8.13 -1.81
C MET A 101 -8.01 -8.21 -2.50
N TYR A 102 -8.10 -7.68 -3.73
CA TYR A 102 -9.32 -7.70 -4.51
C TYR A 102 -9.82 -9.13 -4.77
N TYR A 103 -8.92 -10.04 -5.12
CA TYR A 103 -9.24 -11.45 -5.32
C TYR A 103 -9.81 -12.10 -4.06
N ASN A 104 -9.19 -11.86 -2.89
CA ASN A 104 -9.65 -12.40 -1.62
C ASN A 104 -11.05 -11.86 -1.26
N MET A 105 -11.29 -10.56 -1.42
CA MET A 105 -12.62 -9.97 -1.20
C MET A 105 -13.69 -10.59 -2.13
N SER A 106 -13.37 -10.76 -3.41
CA SER A 106 -14.29 -11.37 -4.38
C SER A 106 -14.60 -12.83 -4.05
N LYS A 107 -13.58 -13.60 -3.64
CA LYS A 107 -13.74 -15.00 -3.23
C LYS A 107 -14.60 -15.13 -1.97
N ASP A 108 -14.39 -14.26 -0.98
CA ASP A 108 -15.16 -14.27 0.26
C ASP A 108 -16.63 -13.87 0.02
N ARG A 109 -16.90 -12.90 -0.85
CA ARG A 109 -18.28 -12.59 -1.29
C ARG A 109 -18.96 -13.78 -1.95
N LYS A 110 -18.27 -14.49 -2.85
CA LYS A 110 -18.81 -15.68 -3.51
C LYS A 110 -19.15 -16.80 -2.51
N ARG A 111 -18.37 -16.96 -1.44
CA ARG A 111 -18.66 -17.91 -0.36
C ARG A 111 -19.91 -17.51 0.42
N ARG A 112 -20.02 -16.24 0.81
CA ARG A 112 -21.17 -15.74 1.59
C ARG A 112 -22.47 -15.79 0.80
N ARG A 113 -22.45 -15.48 -0.50
CA ARG A 113 -23.63 -15.59 -1.38
C ARG A 113 -24.19 -17.00 -1.56
N LYS A 114 -23.41 -18.05 -1.28
CA LYS A 114 -23.87 -19.44 -1.35
C LYS A 114 -24.53 -19.92 -0.04
N ASN A 115 -24.36 -19.16 1.05
CA ASN A 115 -24.85 -19.51 2.39
C ASN A 115 -26.05 -18.65 2.83
N VAL A 116 -26.58 -17.82 1.92
CA VAL A 116 -27.81 -17.02 2.06
C VAL A 116 -28.81 -17.57 1.06
#